data_AF-A0A5S9MH84-F1
#
_entry.id   AF-A0A5S9MH84-F1
#
_cell.length_a   1.000
_cell.length_b   1.000
_cell.length_c   1.000
_cell.angle_alpha   90.00
_cell.angle_beta   90.00
_cell.angle_gamma   90.00
#
_symmetry.space_group_name_H-M   'P 1'
#
loop_
_entity.id
_entity.type
_entity.pdbx_description
1 polymer ?
#
loop_
_entity_poly.entity_id
_entity_poly.type
_entity_poly.pdbx_seq_one_letter_code
_entity_poly.pdbx_strand_id
1 'polypeptide(L)'
;MNTTAIKRYSKEASSWKKTGGIELDPQKHGAGGAVEDEKVRLSSVLEKLNERFGTQFTDTDFLSREQVKEDMLNDDDLRQKAKNNTKEKLQICFRKKFMNFVIDRMSSNQEFFMKILENDEFKSYIMEDMLNEVYGEVNR
;
A
#
# COMPACT_ATOMS: atom_id res chain seq x y z
N MET A 1 -25.94 5.31 49.44
CA MET A 1 -24.64 5.36 48.74
C MET A 1 -24.45 6.78 48.22
N ASN A 2 -23.29 7.35 48.56
CA ASN A 2 -22.65 8.60 48.08
C ASN A 2 -22.64 8.67 46.53
N THR A 3 -22.58 9.78 45.77
CA THR A 3 -22.38 11.24 45.95
C THR A 3 -22.60 11.92 44.58
N THR A 4 -22.95 13.22 44.57
CA THR A 4 -22.56 14.25 43.54
C THR A 4 -23.17 14.14 42.13
N ALA A 5 -24.23 14.91 41.79
CA ALA A 5 -24.20 16.27 41.20
C ALA A 5 -23.44 16.33 39.84
N ILE A 6 -23.98 16.88 38.74
CA ILE A 6 -24.10 18.32 38.47
C ILE A 6 -24.88 18.55 37.14
N LYS A 7 -25.83 19.50 37.19
CA LYS A 7 -26.35 20.48 36.20
C LYS A 7 -26.43 20.11 34.70
N ARG A 8 -27.62 20.14 34.05
CA ARG A 8 -28.40 21.32 33.58
C ARG A 8 -27.72 22.06 32.42
N TYR A 9 -28.24 21.89 31.19
CA TYR A 9 -28.42 22.85 30.07
C TYR A 9 -28.98 22.02 28.88
N SER A 10 -30.28 22.02 28.59
CA SER A 10 -31.11 23.05 27.96
C SER A 10 -30.84 23.30 26.48
N LYS A 11 -31.82 22.86 25.67
CA LYS A 11 -32.41 23.47 24.46
C LYS A 11 -31.75 23.27 23.08
N GLU A 12 -32.56 22.57 22.27
CA GLU A 12 -33.06 22.97 20.94
C GLU A 12 -32.11 22.91 19.75
N ALA A 13 -32.26 21.79 19.02
CA ALA A 13 -32.63 21.74 17.60
C ALA A 13 -32.15 22.89 16.71
N SER A 14 -31.20 22.57 15.83
CA SER A 14 -31.17 23.16 14.49
C SER A 14 -30.85 22.10 13.45
N SER A 15 -31.79 21.95 12.53
CA SER A 15 -31.83 21.02 11.41
C SER A 15 -30.62 21.21 10.50
N TRP A 16 -29.86 20.13 10.24
CA TRP A 16 -29.09 20.00 9.01
C TRP A 16 -29.23 18.58 8.45
N LYS A 17 -29.76 18.53 7.22
CA LYS A 17 -29.85 17.34 6.38
C LYS A 17 -28.45 16.91 5.92
N LYS A 18 -28.29 15.59 5.78
CA LYS A 18 -27.20 14.89 5.08
C LYS A 18 -26.79 15.58 3.77
N THR A 19 -25.48 15.76 3.56
CA THR A 19 -24.74 15.35 2.35
C THR A 19 -23.24 15.33 2.66
N GLY A 20 -22.51 14.37 2.09
CA GLY A 20 -21.19 13.91 2.52
C GLY A 20 -20.10 14.97 2.61
N GLY A 21 -19.31 14.84 3.67
CA GLY A 21 -18.01 15.46 3.87
C GLY A 21 -17.37 14.73 5.03
N ILE A 22 -16.34 13.94 4.77
CA ILE A 22 -15.51 13.39 5.84
C ILE A 22 -14.77 14.58 6.43
N GLU A 23 -15.18 14.99 7.61
CA GLU A 23 -14.55 16.06 8.39
C GLU A 23 -13.14 15.60 8.77
N LEU A 24 -12.13 16.18 8.11
CA LEU A 24 -10.73 15.99 8.47
C LEU A 24 -10.40 16.94 9.62
N ASP A 25 -10.13 16.36 10.79
CA ASP A 25 -9.61 17.07 11.96
C ASP A 25 -8.24 17.70 11.60
N PRO A 26 -8.09 19.04 11.66
CA PRO A 26 -6.88 19.73 11.23
C PRO A 26 -5.86 19.81 12.38
N GLN A 27 -5.52 18.69 13.02
CA GLN A 27 -4.43 18.66 13.99
C GLN A 27 -3.59 17.38 13.92
N LYS A 28 -2.81 17.22 12.83
CA LYS A 28 -1.42 16.69 12.87
C LYS A 28 -0.75 16.71 11.49
N HIS A 29 0.25 17.58 11.39
CA HIS A 29 1.46 17.54 10.54
C HIS A 29 1.52 16.50 9.39
N GLY A 30 1.57 16.99 8.14
CA GLY A 30 2.32 16.40 7.01
C GLY A 30 1.79 15.12 6.35
N ALA A 31 0.92 14.34 6.99
CA ALA A 31 0.51 13.03 6.48
C ALA A 31 -0.63 13.10 5.45
N GLY A 32 -1.49 14.13 5.48
CA GLY A 32 -2.67 14.23 4.62
C GLY A 32 -2.31 14.25 3.12
N GLY A 33 -1.33 15.06 2.73
CA GLY A 33 -0.89 15.14 1.34
C GLY A 33 -0.22 13.87 0.84
N ALA A 34 0.66 13.25 1.64
CA ALA A 34 1.36 12.03 1.24
C ALA A 34 0.40 10.82 1.09
N VAL A 35 -0.57 10.70 2.00
CA VAL A 35 -1.59 9.63 1.94
C VAL A 35 -2.55 9.84 0.77
N GLU A 36 -2.88 11.09 0.44
CA GLU A 36 -3.73 11.41 -0.71
C GLU A 36 -2.99 11.16 -2.04
N ASP A 37 -1.71 11.54 -2.14
CA ASP A 37 -0.86 11.28 -3.31
C ASP A 37 -0.64 9.78 -3.53
N GLU A 38 -0.41 9.03 -2.44
CA GLU A 38 -0.27 7.57 -2.46
C GLU A 38 -1.56 6.89 -2.95
N LYS A 39 -2.73 7.33 -2.47
CA LYS A 39 -4.03 6.81 -2.95
C LYS A 39 -4.26 7.09 -4.43
N VAL A 40 -3.92 8.29 -4.92
CA VAL A 40 -4.07 8.65 -6.34
C VAL A 40 -3.11 7.83 -7.22
N ARG A 41 -1.88 7.62 -6.76
CA ARG A 41 -0.92 6.76 -7.44
C ARG A 41 -1.40 5.31 -7.49
N LEU A 42 -1.92 4.81 -6.36
CA LEU A 42 -2.47 3.47 -6.21
C LEU A 42 -3.62 3.22 -7.18
N SER A 43 -4.61 4.13 -7.21
CA SER A 43 -5.76 4.01 -8.10
C SER A 43 -5.35 4.04 -9.58
N SER A 44 -4.40 4.90 -9.96
CA SER A 44 -3.93 4.97 -11.35
C SER A 44 -3.18 3.72 -11.81
N VAL A 45 -2.41 3.09 -10.93
CA VAL A 45 -1.70 1.83 -11.25
C VAL A 45 -2.68 0.67 -11.31
N LEU A 46 -3.63 0.61 -10.37
CA LEU A 46 -4.65 -0.42 -10.30
C LEU A 46 -5.54 -0.45 -11.55
N GLU A 47 -6.02 0.71 -12.00
CA GLU A 47 -6.82 0.83 -13.22
C GLU A 47 -6.07 0.27 -14.44
N LYS A 48 -4.83 0.69 -14.65
CA LYS A 48 -4.00 0.22 -15.77
C LYS A 48 -3.75 -1.28 -15.72
N LEU A 49 -3.59 -1.84 -14.52
CA LEU A 49 -3.41 -3.28 -14.34
C LEU A 49 -4.68 -4.06 -14.68
N ASN A 50 -5.82 -3.60 -14.18
CA ASN A 50 -7.11 -4.21 -14.46
C ASN A 50 -7.45 -4.18 -15.95
N GLU A 51 -7.21 -3.04 -16.61
CA GLU A 51 -7.38 -2.90 -18.06
C GLU A 51 -6.44 -3.82 -18.85
N ARG A 52 -5.15 -3.84 -18.50
CA ARG A 52 -4.13 -4.59 -19.26
C ARG A 52 -4.26 -6.10 -19.10
N PHE A 53 -4.60 -6.58 -17.90
CA PHE A 53 -4.56 -8.01 -17.57
C PHE A 53 -5.95 -8.64 -17.40
N GLY A 54 -7.01 -7.88 -17.66
CA GLY A 54 -8.39 -8.30 -17.54
C GLY A 54 -8.75 -8.71 -16.12
N THR A 55 -8.21 -8.00 -15.12
CA THR A 55 -8.43 -8.29 -13.70
C THR A 55 -9.43 -7.33 -13.09
N GLN A 56 -9.90 -7.65 -11.88
CA GLN A 56 -10.81 -6.81 -11.10
C GLN A 56 -10.24 -6.60 -9.69
N PHE A 57 -8.93 -6.40 -9.59
CA PHE A 57 -8.30 -6.15 -8.31
C PHE A 57 -8.84 -4.87 -7.68
N THR A 58 -8.96 -4.91 -6.37
CA THR A 58 -9.38 -3.80 -5.51
C THR A 58 -8.17 -3.14 -4.87
N ASP A 59 -8.38 -1.95 -4.28
CA ASP A 59 -7.34 -1.30 -3.47
C ASP A 59 -6.82 -2.23 -2.36
N THR A 60 -7.68 -3.08 -1.80
CA THR A 60 -7.29 -4.02 -0.74
C THR A 60 -6.32 -5.08 -1.25
N ASP A 61 -6.56 -5.60 -2.45
CA ASP A 61 -5.65 -6.55 -3.10
C ASP A 61 -4.27 -5.91 -3.32
N PHE A 62 -4.26 -4.63 -3.68
CA PHE A 62 -3.03 -3.89 -3.95
C PHE A 62 -2.31 -3.43 -2.68
N LEU A 63 -3.02 -3.20 -1.56
CA LEU A 63 -2.40 -2.96 -0.25
C LEU A 63 -1.52 -4.14 0.17
N SER A 64 -1.82 -5.36 -0.26
CA SER A 64 -0.95 -6.51 0.01
C SER A 64 0.42 -6.40 -0.66
N ARG A 65 0.49 -5.77 -1.85
CA ARG A 65 1.75 -5.43 -2.53
C ARG A 65 2.57 -4.48 -1.68
N GLU A 66 1.94 -3.48 -1.07
CA GLU A 66 2.63 -2.49 -0.22
C GLU A 66 3.26 -3.14 1.00
N GLN A 67 2.58 -4.09 1.64
CA GLN A 67 3.16 -4.85 2.75
C GLN A 67 4.38 -5.68 2.31
N VAL A 68 4.33 -6.30 1.12
CA VAL A 68 5.51 -7.01 0.57
C VAL A 68 6.65 -6.05 0.30
N LYS A 69 6.35 -4.85 -0.23
CA LYS A 69 7.36 -3.79 -0.45
C LYS A 69 8.02 -3.38 0.87
N GLU A 70 7.24 -3.17 1.92
CA GLU A 70 7.76 -2.86 3.26
C GLU A 70 8.65 -3.99 3.80
N ASP A 71 8.23 -5.24 3.68
CA ASP A 71 9.05 -6.40 4.08
C ASP A 71 10.39 -6.42 3.32
N MET A 72 10.38 -6.13 2.01
CA MET A 72 11.58 -6.03 1.19
C MET A 72 12.48 -4.86 1.59
N LEU A 73 11.89 -3.72 1.94
CA LEU A 73 12.61 -2.55 2.43
C LEU A 73 13.23 -2.78 3.80
N ASN A 74 12.67 -3.70 4.59
CA ASN A 74 13.20 -4.13 5.89
C ASN A 74 14.19 -5.30 5.78
N ASP A 75 14.36 -5.91 4.60
CA ASP A 75 15.32 -6.98 4.39
C ASP A 75 16.74 -6.44 4.26
N ASP A 76 17.57 -6.67 5.28
CA ASP A 76 18.92 -6.13 5.35
C ASP A 76 19.83 -6.55 4.18
N ASP A 77 19.67 -7.78 3.66
CA ASP A 77 20.43 -8.25 2.50
C ASP A 77 20.06 -7.48 1.22
N LEU A 78 18.76 -7.24 0.98
CA LEU A 78 18.30 -6.41 -0.13
C LEU A 78 18.79 -4.98 0.00
N ARG A 79 18.66 -4.38 1.19
CA ARG A 79 19.12 -3.01 1.43
C ARG A 79 20.62 -2.86 1.21
N GLN A 80 21.42 -3.76 1.76
CA GLN A 80 22.88 -3.73 1.56
C GLN A 80 23.25 -3.92 0.10
N LYS A 81 22.59 -4.83 -0.61
CA LYS A 81 22.82 -5.03 -2.04
C LYS A 81 22.41 -3.83 -2.87
N ALA A 82 21.29 -3.19 -2.54
CA ALA A 82 20.79 -2.00 -3.21
C ALA A 82 21.71 -0.79 -3.05
N LYS A 83 22.34 -0.62 -1.88
CA LYS A 83 23.30 0.48 -1.63
C LYS A 83 24.65 0.27 -2.31
N ASN A 84 25.09 -0.98 -2.41
CA ASN A 84 26.45 -1.31 -2.85
C ASN A 84 26.55 -1.70 -4.34
N ASN A 85 25.42 -1.86 -5.04
CA ASN A 85 25.40 -2.35 -6.41
C ASN A 85 24.48 -1.52 -7.31
N THR A 86 24.70 -1.66 -8.62
CA THR A 86 23.76 -1.15 -9.61
C THR A 86 22.43 -1.89 -9.53
N LYS A 87 21.38 -1.25 -10.04
CA LYS A 87 20.03 -1.81 -10.07
C LYS A 87 19.96 -3.15 -10.81
N GLU A 88 20.73 -3.33 -11.89
CA GLU A 88 20.78 -4.59 -12.65
C GLU A 88 21.33 -5.75 -11.82
N LYS A 89 22.33 -5.48 -10.97
CA LYS A 89 22.87 -6.47 -10.04
C LYS A 89 21.90 -6.78 -8.91
N LEU A 90 21.20 -5.75 -8.39
CA LEU A 90 20.14 -5.94 -7.41
C LEU A 90 19.03 -6.83 -7.97
N GLN A 91 18.60 -6.58 -9.21
CA GLN A 91 17.51 -7.32 -9.88
C GLN A 91 17.67 -8.83 -9.80
N ILE A 92 18.90 -9.34 -9.96
CA ILE A 92 19.20 -10.79 -9.92
C ILE A 92 18.86 -11.37 -8.53
N CYS A 93 19.25 -10.68 -7.46
CA CYS A 93 18.96 -11.11 -6.08
C CYS A 93 17.49 -10.84 -5.71
N PHE A 94 16.96 -9.70 -6.16
CA PHE A 94 15.60 -9.27 -5.94
C PHE A 94 14.60 -10.28 -6.49
N ARG A 95 14.78 -10.76 -7.72
CA ARG A 95 13.89 -11.75 -8.34
C ARG A 95 13.71 -13.01 -7.47
N LYS A 96 14.79 -13.49 -6.85
CA LYS A 96 14.72 -14.68 -5.98
C LYS A 96 13.91 -14.39 -4.71
N LYS A 97 14.18 -13.27 -4.06
CA LYS A 97 13.49 -12.87 -2.83
C LYS A 97 12.02 -12.51 -3.08
N PHE A 98 11.73 -11.83 -4.18
CA PHE A 98 10.37 -11.52 -4.61
C PHE A 98 9.48 -12.76 -4.68
N MET A 99 9.97 -13.83 -5.30
CA MET A 99 9.21 -15.08 -5.37
C MET A 99 8.95 -15.69 -3.99
N ASN A 100 9.91 -15.62 -3.07
CA ASN A 100 9.70 -16.11 -1.70
C ASN A 100 8.59 -15.31 -1.00
N PHE A 101 8.65 -13.97 -1.07
CA PHE A 101 7.60 -13.12 -0.47
C PHE A 101 6.22 -13.37 -1.07
N VAL A 102 6.13 -13.54 -2.39
CA VAL A 102 4.87 -13.88 -3.08
C VAL A 102 4.29 -15.20 -2.57
N ILE A 103 5.12 -16.22 -2.40
CA ILE A 103 4.70 -17.53 -1.88
C ILE A 103 4.27 -17.41 -0.42
N ASP A 104 5.04 -16.70 0.41
CA ASP A 104 4.75 -16.54 1.84
C ASP A 104 3.42 -15.80 2.09
N ARG A 105 3.08 -14.83 1.23
CA ARG A 105 1.86 -14.01 1.36
C ARG A 105 0.64 -14.60 0.64
N MET A 106 0.79 -15.69 -0.11
CA MET A 106 -0.29 -16.35 -0.87
C MET A 106 -1.49 -16.74 0.01
N SER A 107 -1.26 -17.07 1.28
CA SER A 107 -2.34 -17.46 2.21
C SER A 107 -3.31 -16.34 2.58
N SER A 108 -2.92 -15.07 2.40
CA SER A 108 -3.70 -13.90 2.85
C SER A 108 -4.45 -13.18 1.72
N ASN A 109 -3.96 -13.25 0.48
CA ASN A 109 -4.51 -12.55 -0.69
C ASN A 109 -4.33 -13.40 -1.95
N GLN A 110 -5.16 -14.44 -2.07
CA GLN A 110 -4.96 -15.50 -3.05
C GLN A 110 -5.00 -15.00 -4.49
N GLU A 111 -5.99 -14.20 -4.90
CA GLU A 111 -6.18 -13.87 -6.32
C GLU A 111 -5.03 -13.03 -6.91
N PHE A 112 -4.57 -11.98 -6.21
CA PHE A 112 -3.48 -11.14 -6.68
C PHE A 112 -2.17 -11.91 -6.80
N PHE A 113 -1.79 -12.64 -5.75
CA PHE A 113 -0.55 -13.42 -5.76
C PHE A 113 -0.65 -14.64 -6.69
N MET A 114 -1.81 -15.28 -6.84
CA MET A 114 -2.02 -16.32 -7.86
C MET A 114 -1.79 -15.76 -9.26
N LYS A 115 -2.31 -14.56 -9.58
CA LYS A 115 -2.07 -13.94 -10.89
C LYS A 115 -0.58 -13.71 -11.16
N ILE A 116 0.21 -13.35 -10.14
CA ILE A 116 1.68 -13.25 -10.24
C ILE A 116 2.30 -14.62 -10.57
N LEU A 117 1.77 -15.70 -10.02
CA LEU A 117 2.31 -17.05 -10.30
C LEU A 117 1.90 -17.57 -11.69
N GLU A 118 0.68 -17.26 -12.14
CA GLU A 118 0.08 -17.80 -13.36
C GLU A 118 0.42 -17.00 -14.63
N ASN A 119 0.68 -15.70 -14.50
CA ASN A 119 0.95 -14.82 -15.64
C ASN A 119 2.35 -14.21 -15.54
N ASP A 120 3.25 -14.68 -16.39
CA ASP A 120 4.65 -14.23 -16.45
C ASP A 120 4.80 -12.75 -16.80
N GLU A 121 3.91 -12.19 -17.63
CA GLU A 121 3.91 -10.78 -17.98
C GLU A 121 3.49 -9.92 -16.79
N PHE A 122 2.41 -10.31 -16.10
CA PHE A 122 1.94 -9.66 -14.87
C PHE A 122 3.02 -9.68 -13.79
N LYS A 123 3.63 -10.85 -13.57
CA LYS A 123 4.76 -11.03 -12.66
C LYS A 123 5.91 -10.08 -12.98
N SER A 124 6.32 -10.04 -14.24
CA SER A 124 7.46 -9.23 -14.66
C SER A 124 7.18 -7.74 -14.44
N TYR A 125 5.95 -7.30 -14.75
CA TYR A 125 5.51 -5.93 -14.53
C TYR A 125 5.54 -5.54 -13.05
N ILE A 126 4.91 -6.33 -12.17
CA ILE A 126 4.89 -6.05 -10.73
C ILE A 126 6.29 -6.11 -10.12
N MET A 127 7.09 -7.11 -10.51
CA MET A 127 8.46 -7.25 -10.02
C MET A 127 9.34 -6.07 -10.41
N GLU A 128 9.22 -5.57 -11.65
CA GLU A 128 9.98 -4.40 -12.11
C GLU A 128 9.55 -3.12 -11.39
N ASP A 129 8.24 -2.90 -11.24
CA ASP A 129 7.70 -1.77 -10.50
C ASP A 129 8.21 -1.75 -9.06
N MET A 130 8.10 -2.88 -8.33
CA MET A 130 8.59 -2.98 -6.96
C MET A 130 10.11 -2.86 -6.85
N LEU A 131 10.87 -3.39 -7.82
CA LEU A 131 12.32 -3.21 -7.84
C LEU A 131 12.68 -1.72 -7.97
N ASN A 132 11.96 -0.97 -8.81
CA ASN A 132 12.19 0.47 -9.00
C ASN A 132 11.94 1.23 -7.70
N GLU A 133 10.84 0.93 -7.02
CA GLU A 133 10.48 1.54 -5.74
C GLU A 133 11.50 1.21 -4.65
N VAL A 134 11.83 -0.07 -4.45
CA VAL A 134 12.77 -0.50 -3.40
C VAL A 134 14.15 0.09 -3.64
N TYR A 135 14.65 0.06 -4.88
CA TYR A 135 15.94 0.66 -5.20
C TYR A 135 15.94 2.18 -5.02
N GLY A 136 14.84 2.85 -5.39
CA GLY A 136 14.67 4.30 -5.23
C GLY A 136 14.64 4.73 -3.77
N GLU A 137 13.83 4.06 -2.94
CA GLU A 137 13.71 4.38 -1.51
C GLU A 137 15.00 4.11 -0.73
N VAL A 138 15.74 3.04 -1.06
CA VAL A 138 16.99 2.73 -0.35
C VAL A 138 18.12 3.72 -0.67
N ASN A 139 18.09 4.32 -1.88
CA ASN A 139 19.12 5.23 -2.39
C ASN A 139 18.68 6.70 -2.42
N ARG A 140 17.59 7.03 -1.73
CA ARG A 140 17.06 8.39 -1.61
C ARG A 140 17.91 9.26 -0.69
#